data_AF-K2DMJ9-F1
#
_entry.id   AF-K2DMJ9-F1
#
_cell.length_a   1.000
_cell.length_b   1.000
_cell.length_c   1.000
_cell.angle_alpha   90.00
_cell.angle_beta   90.00
_cell.angle_gamma   90.00
#
_symmetry.space_group_name_H-M   'P 1'
#
loop_
_entity.id
_entity.type
_entity.pdbx_description
1 polymer ?
#
loop_
_entity_poly.entity_id
_entity_poly.type
_entity_poly.pdbx_seq_one_letter_code
_entity_poly.pdbx_strand_id
1 'polypeptide(L)'
;MLGSHTGSYSRNLWKLLSPAKQTAPLVNNTRLTLGNKIVEIVDNAGKNFLQLTLRHASKPQRNFPSPASEYIRSTAFILDIADQLGNMSAENITVKIKLMVSPENLIGFIPETLKIYRWNGAAASWVETISSYDSASGLIEGVLDHFSYFAVFGEKYNPQSISTQINISPQPIDGAVDVFPTITFTGNGILTVYSIDGGYTWNDYGEPLLLDKQGVYDILYKSEGAEENWEKTKSFVLKVGAGIATNKIRVVGATFVTSTDNPSP
;
A
#
# COMPACT_ATOMS: atom_id res chain seq x y z
N MET A 1 -39.54 46.15 -27.55
CA MET A 1 -38.60 45.01 -27.59
C MET A 1 -38.21 44.68 -26.15
N LEU A 2 -38.78 43.62 -25.59
CA LEU A 2 -38.40 43.08 -24.28
C LEU A 2 -37.46 41.89 -24.55
N GLY A 3 -36.25 41.96 -24.02
CA GLY A 3 -35.26 40.89 -24.18
C GLY A 3 -35.68 39.65 -23.43
N SER A 4 -35.79 38.52 -24.15
CA SER A 4 -35.92 37.20 -23.56
C SER A 4 -34.56 36.75 -23.02
N HIS A 5 -34.42 36.61 -21.71
CA HIS A 5 -33.24 36.01 -21.09
C HIS A 5 -33.57 34.58 -20.63
N THR A 6 -33.13 33.59 -21.40
CA THR A 6 -33.07 32.18 -20.98
C THR A 6 -31.68 31.91 -20.40
N GLY A 7 -31.50 32.19 -19.11
CA GLY A 7 -30.29 31.82 -18.39
C GLY A 7 -30.43 30.44 -17.76
N SER A 8 -29.96 29.39 -18.43
CA SER A 8 -30.01 28.00 -17.95
C SER A 8 -28.78 27.57 -17.13
N TYR A 9 -27.91 28.48 -16.70
CA TYR A 9 -26.73 28.13 -15.91
C TYR A 9 -26.46 29.12 -14.78
N SER A 10 -27.14 28.92 -13.65
CA SER A 10 -26.67 29.46 -12.38
C SER A 10 -25.53 28.56 -11.87
N ARG A 11 -24.33 29.15 -11.74
CA ARG A 11 -23.10 28.48 -11.25
C ARG A 11 -23.17 28.09 -9.76
N ASN A 12 -24.29 28.32 -9.09
CA ASN A 12 -24.46 28.20 -7.64
C ASN A 12 -25.39 27.05 -7.20
N LEU A 13 -25.78 26.12 -8.08
CA LEU A 13 -26.67 25.02 -7.73
C LEU A 13 -25.89 23.74 -7.37
N TRP A 14 -25.94 23.43 -6.06
CA TRP A 14 -25.66 22.15 -5.40
C TRP A 14 -24.22 21.65 -5.40
N LYS A 15 -23.35 22.25 -4.56
CA LYS A 15 -22.50 21.38 -3.75
C LYS A 15 -23.47 20.58 -2.87
N LEU A 16 -23.64 19.29 -3.16
CA LEU A 16 -24.18 18.34 -2.20
C LEU A 16 -23.30 18.45 -0.96
N LEU A 17 -23.73 19.29 0.00
CA LEU A 17 -23.12 19.36 1.31
C LEU A 17 -23.50 18.05 1.97
N SER A 18 -22.63 17.04 1.83
CA SER A 18 -22.74 15.84 2.66
C SER A 18 -22.86 16.30 4.11
N PRO A 19 -23.86 15.81 4.85
CA PRO A 19 -24.08 16.27 6.22
C PRO A 19 -22.79 16.07 7.01
N ALA A 20 -22.39 17.06 7.82
CA ALA A 20 -21.18 16.93 8.64
C ALA A 20 -21.36 15.92 9.79
N LYS A 21 -22.62 15.68 10.18
CA LYS A 21 -23.04 14.73 11.21
C LYS A 21 -24.45 14.20 10.95
N GLN A 22 -24.77 13.06 11.52
CA GLN A 22 -26.13 12.56 11.69
C GLN A 22 -26.40 12.27 13.16
N THR A 23 -27.65 12.46 13.56
CA THR A 23 -28.08 12.24 14.94
C THR A 23 -29.43 11.53 14.93
N ALA A 24 -29.61 10.57 15.84
CA ALA A 24 -30.86 9.86 15.99
C ALA A 24 -31.08 9.45 17.46
N PRO A 25 -32.33 9.32 17.93
CA PRO A 25 -32.60 8.81 19.27
C PRO A 25 -32.11 7.36 19.40
N LEU A 26 -31.74 6.95 20.61
CA LEU A 26 -31.36 5.57 20.90
C LEU A 26 -32.60 4.65 20.87
N VAL A 27 -32.98 4.24 19.67
CA VAL A 27 -34.09 3.31 19.41
C VAL A 27 -33.56 2.10 18.62
N ASN A 28 -33.92 0.88 19.01
CA ASN A 28 -33.51 -0.33 18.29
C ASN A 28 -33.87 -0.25 16.80
N ASN A 29 -33.00 -0.80 15.96
CA ASN A 29 -33.10 -0.78 14.49
C ASN A 29 -32.98 0.62 13.86
N THR A 30 -32.66 1.65 14.64
CA THR A 30 -32.30 2.96 14.09
C THR A 30 -30.99 2.85 13.33
N ARG A 31 -30.95 3.46 12.15
CA ARG A 31 -29.79 3.47 11.27
C ARG A 31 -29.32 4.90 11.01
N LEU A 32 -28.05 5.17 11.29
CA LEU A 32 -27.37 6.41 10.88
C LEU A 32 -26.45 6.08 9.69
N THR A 33 -26.44 6.93 8.67
CA THR A 33 -25.59 6.75 7.48
C THR A 33 -24.85 8.05 7.16
N LEU A 34 -23.52 8.02 7.21
CA LEU A 34 -22.68 9.18 6.99
C LEU A 34 -21.54 8.86 6.02
N GLY A 35 -21.74 9.19 4.74
CA GLY A 35 -20.82 8.79 3.66
C GLY A 35 -20.73 7.27 3.59
N ASN A 36 -19.54 6.73 3.84
CA ASN A 36 -19.28 5.29 3.83
C ASN A 36 -19.50 4.58 5.17
N LYS A 37 -20.07 5.25 6.16
CA LYS A 37 -20.34 4.71 7.51
C LYS A 37 -21.82 4.45 7.68
N ILE A 38 -22.15 3.25 8.15
CA ILE A 38 -23.51 2.89 8.54
C ILE A 38 -23.46 2.36 9.97
N VAL A 39 -24.21 2.98 10.87
CA VAL A 39 -24.33 2.56 12.27
C VAL A 39 -25.75 2.10 12.53
N GLU A 40 -25.91 0.90 13.06
CA GLU A 40 -27.19 0.27 13.40
C GLU A 40 -27.24 0.03 14.92
N ILE A 41 -28.27 0.54 15.57
CA ILE A 41 -28.49 0.34 17.01
C ILE A 41 -29.10 -1.04 17.24
N VAL A 42 -28.39 -1.89 18.00
CA VAL A 42 -28.79 -3.29 18.23
C VAL A 42 -29.52 -3.46 19.56
N ASP A 43 -29.01 -2.82 20.62
CA ASP A 43 -29.63 -2.83 21.94
C ASP A 43 -29.58 -1.43 22.57
N ASN A 44 -30.72 -0.96 23.05
CA ASN A 44 -30.93 0.42 23.50
C ASN A 44 -31.61 0.54 24.88
N ALA A 45 -31.90 -0.57 25.56
CA ALA A 45 -32.72 -0.69 26.78
C ALA A 45 -33.33 0.63 27.32
N GLY A 46 -34.44 1.10 26.73
CA GLY A 46 -35.26 2.21 27.26
C GLY A 46 -34.67 3.62 27.17
N LYS A 47 -33.63 3.87 26.36
CA LYS A 47 -32.86 5.14 26.34
C LYS A 47 -33.29 6.16 25.27
N ASN A 48 -34.56 6.22 24.88
CA ASN A 48 -35.03 7.09 23.78
C ASN A 48 -34.84 8.61 24.01
N PHE A 49 -34.59 9.03 25.25
CA PHE A 49 -34.26 10.40 25.63
C PHE A 49 -32.79 10.78 25.31
N LEU A 50 -31.94 9.80 25.01
CA LEU A 50 -30.58 10.01 24.54
C LEU A 50 -30.50 9.96 23.02
N GLN A 51 -29.55 10.71 22.47
CA GLN A 51 -29.27 10.78 21.05
C GLN A 51 -27.87 10.26 20.75
N LEU A 52 -27.77 9.34 19.80
CA LEU A 52 -26.51 8.93 19.19
C LEU A 52 -26.18 9.88 18.06
N THR A 53 -24.97 10.41 18.06
CA THR A 53 -24.47 11.30 17.02
C THR A 53 -23.26 10.67 16.34
N LEU A 54 -23.34 10.50 15.02
CA LEU A 54 -22.25 10.06 14.14
C LEU A 54 -21.67 11.28 13.41
N ARG A 55 -20.36 11.47 13.49
CA ARG A 55 -19.65 12.62 12.87
C ARG A 55 -18.41 12.18 12.12
N HIS A 56 -18.08 12.90 11.05
CA HIS A 56 -16.77 12.77 10.44
C HIS A 56 -15.67 13.20 11.43
N ALA A 57 -14.53 12.53 11.37
CA ALA A 57 -13.36 12.90 12.15
C ALA A 57 -12.17 13.20 11.24
N SER A 58 -11.24 14.01 11.74
CA SER A 58 -9.97 14.25 11.06
C SER A 58 -9.13 12.99 11.07
N LYS A 59 -8.33 12.75 10.02
CA LYS A 59 -7.44 11.57 9.96
C LYS A 59 -6.53 11.49 11.21
N PRO A 60 -6.29 10.30 11.78
CA PRO A 60 -5.29 10.11 12.84
C PRO A 60 -3.91 10.61 12.39
N GLN A 61 -3.17 11.28 13.28
CA GLN A 61 -1.85 11.85 12.94
C GLN A 61 -0.68 11.12 13.61
N ARG A 62 -0.90 10.44 14.74
CA ARG A 62 0.15 9.85 15.57
C ARG A 62 -0.38 8.63 16.31
N ASN A 63 0.53 7.90 16.96
CA ASN A 63 0.28 6.79 17.87
C ASN A 63 -0.43 5.61 17.20
N PHE A 64 -0.09 5.27 15.95
CA PHE A 64 -0.73 4.15 15.25
C PHE A 64 -0.58 2.83 16.02
N PRO A 65 -1.53 1.88 15.86
CA PRO A 65 -1.54 0.63 16.62
C PRO A 65 -0.22 -0.17 16.58
N SER A 66 0.45 -0.18 15.42
CA SER A 66 1.78 -0.76 15.23
C SER A 66 2.67 0.14 14.35
N PRO A 67 4.00 -0.05 14.34
CA PRO A 67 4.90 0.67 13.44
C PRO A 67 4.63 0.42 11.94
N ALA A 68 4.04 -0.73 11.60
CA ALA A 68 3.67 -1.10 10.24
C ALA A 68 2.24 -0.67 9.87
N SER A 69 1.43 -0.26 10.85
CA SER A 69 0.05 0.17 10.66
C SER A 69 -0.04 1.54 10.01
N GLU A 70 -0.96 1.68 9.05
CA GLU A 70 -1.35 2.95 8.47
C GLU A 70 -2.87 3.11 8.47
N TYR A 71 -3.31 4.36 8.52
CA TYR A 71 -4.72 4.72 8.51
C TYR A 71 -5.36 4.50 7.14
N ILE A 72 -6.51 3.81 7.12
CA ILE A 72 -7.32 3.65 5.91
C ILE A 72 -8.16 4.90 5.68
N ARG A 73 -7.98 5.52 4.51
CA ARG A 73 -8.59 6.82 4.19
C ARG A 73 -10.12 6.78 4.31
N SER A 74 -10.69 7.91 4.74
CA SER A 74 -12.13 8.10 4.87
C SER A 74 -12.83 7.16 5.85
N THR A 75 -12.11 6.50 6.77
CA THR A 75 -12.71 5.60 7.78
C THR A 75 -12.82 6.23 9.18
N ALA A 76 -12.36 7.47 9.37
CA ALA A 76 -12.32 8.12 10.67
C ALA A 76 -13.68 8.72 11.04
N PHE A 77 -14.18 8.45 12.25
CA PHE A 77 -15.44 9.01 12.77
C PHE A 77 -15.48 9.09 14.28
N ILE A 78 -16.38 9.93 14.78
CA ILE A 78 -16.71 9.99 16.21
C ILE A 78 -18.15 9.52 16.38
N LEU A 79 -18.37 8.69 17.39
CA LEU A 79 -19.69 8.39 17.93
C LEU A 79 -19.79 8.92 19.35
N ASP A 80 -20.86 9.66 19.62
CA ASP A 80 -21.15 10.24 20.93
C ASP A 80 -22.60 10.02 21.30
N ILE A 81 -22.86 9.88 22.59
CA ILE A 81 -24.21 9.85 23.16
C ILE A 81 -24.38 11.10 24.00
N ALA A 82 -25.48 11.83 23.78
CA ALA A 82 -25.85 12.97 24.60
C ALA A 82 -27.35 12.97 24.88
N ASP A 83 -27.77 13.64 25.95
CA ASP A 83 -29.19 13.92 26.19
C ASP A 83 -29.73 14.99 25.23
N GLN A 84 -31.02 15.33 25.34
CA GLN A 84 -31.67 16.36 24.52
C GLN A 84 -31.13 17.78 24.77
N LEU A 85 -30.39 17.99 25.85
CA LEU A 85 -29.76 19.26 26.22
C LEU A 85 -28.29 19.32 25.77
N GLY A 86 -27.75 18.23 25.21
CA GLY A 86 -26.36 18.13 24.73
C GLY A 86 -25.36 17.69 25.79
N ASN A 87 -25.81 17.26 26.98
CA ASN A 87 -24.92 16.69 27.99
C ASN A 87 -24.49 15.30 27.57
N MET A 88 -23.17 15.08 27.54
CA MET A 88 -22.59 13.79 27.15
C MET A 88 -22.94 12.70 28.15
N SER A 89 -23.19 11.50 27.65
CA SER A 89 -23.55 10.32 28.43
C SER A 89 -22.54 9.20 28.23
N ALA A 90 -22.18 8.51 29.31
CA ALA A 90 -21.24 7.39 29.32
C ALA A 90 -21.95 6.02 29.28
N GLU A 91 -23.12 5.97 28.67
CA GLU A 91 -23.93 4.76 28.61
C GLU A 91 -23.26 3.67 27.78
N ASN A 92 -23.26 2.45 28.33
CA ASN A 92 -22.80 1.26 27.62
C ASN A 92 -23.97 0.74 26.77
N ILE A 93 -23.90 0.96 25.47
CA ILE A 93 -24.80 0.39 24.48
C ILE A 93 -23.97 -0.27 23.38
N THR A 94 -24.58 -1.21 22.66
CA THR A 94 -23.91 -1.90 21.57
C THR A 94 -24.49 -1.50 20.23
N VAL A 95 -23.62 -1.06 19.33
CA VAL A 95 -23.99 -0.72 17.94
C VAL A 95 -23.18 -1.56 16.96
N LYS A 96 -23.80 -1.89 15.83
CA LYS A 96 -23.11 -2.46 14.68
C LYS A 96 -22.63 -1.32 13.79
N ILE A 97 -21.37 -1.37 13.38
CA ILE A 97 -20.79 -0.45 12.39
C ILE A 97 -20.50 -1.24 11.12
N LYS A 98 -20.82 -0.62 9.97
CA LYS A 98 -20.43 -1.09 8.64
C LYS A 98 -19.70 0.04 7.92
N LEU A 99 -18.51 -0.23 7.44
CA LEU A 99 -17.66 0.70 6.70
C LEU A 99 -17.42 0.14 5.30
N MET A 100 -17.95 0.83 4.30
CA MET A 100 -17.67 0.50 2.90
C MET A 100 -16.39 1.19 2.47
N VAL A 101 -15.32 0.45 2.19
CA VAL A 101 -14.04 1.04 1.78
C VAL A 101 -13.83 0.81 0.30
N SER A 102 -13.57 1.88 -0.43
CA SER A 102 -13.27 1.76 -1.86
C SER A 102 -11.93 1.04 -2.08
N PRO A 103 -11.82 0.15 -3.09
CA PRO A 103 -10.63 -0.66 -3.33
C PRO A 103 -9.33 0.15 -3.48
N GLU A 104 -9.40 1.36 -4.04
CA GLU A 104 -8.23 2.23 -4.21
C GLU A 104 -7.60 2.66 -2.88
N ASN A 105 -8.37 2.68 -1.79
CA ASN A 105 -7.87 3.00 -0.45
C ASN A 105 -7.25 1.79 0.27
N LEU A 106 -7.37 0.59 -0.32
CA LEU A 106 -6.88 -0.67 0.22
C LEU A 106 -5.63 -1.18 -0.52
N ILE A 107 -5.22 -0.50 -1.60
CA ILE A 107 -4.00 -0.87 -2.34
C ILE A 107 -2.79 -0.84 -1.41
N GLY A 108 -2.07 -1.97 -1.36
CA GLY A 108 -0.85 -2.13 -0.57
C GLY A 108 -1.10 -2.40 0.92
N PHE A 109 -2.33 -2.65 1.35
CA PHE A 109 -2.64 -3.12 2.70
C PHE A 109 -2.82 -4.63 2.72
N ILE A 110 -2.40 -5.28 3.82
CA ILE A 110 -2.61 -6.70 4.06
C ILE A 110 -4.07 -6.90 4.55
N PRO A 111 -4.95 -7.58 3.78
CA PRO A 111 -6.38 -7.66 4.08
C PRO A 111 -6.73 -8.12 5.51
N GLU A 112 -6.02 -9.12 6.01
CA GLU A 112 -6.29 -9.75 7.31
C GLU A 112 -6.01 -8.83 8.51
N THR A 113 -5.23 -7.77 8.28
CA THR A 113 -4.83 -6.79 9.31
C THR A 113 -5.80 -5.61 9.42
N LEU A 114 -6.78 -5.51 8.50
CA LEU A 114 -7.76 -4.43 8.50
C LEU A 114 -8.73 -4.57 9.67
N LYS A 115 -8.59 -3.70 10.67
CA LYS A 115 -9.41 -3.70 11.89
C LYS A 115 -9.88 -2.30 12.25
N ILE A 116 -11.03 -2.23 12.92
CA ILE A 116 -11.53 -0.99 13.52
C ILE A 116 -10.86 -0.83 14.88
N TYR A 117 -10.30 0.35 15.12
CA TYR A 117 -9.71 0.74 16.40
C TYR A 117 -10.47 1.92 17.00
N ARG A 118 -10.46 1.94 18.33
CA ARG A 118 -11.01 3.00 19.18
C ARG A 118 -9.90 3.76 19.87
N TRP A 119 -9.99 5.08 19.92
CA TRP A 119 -9.08 5.89 20.71
C TRP A 119 -9.40 5.80 22.20
N ASN A 120 -8.40 5.41 23.00
CA ASN A 120 -8.43 5.53 24.45
C ASN A 120 -7.73 6.83 24.87
N GLY A 121 -8.52 7.84 25.24
CA GLY A 121 -8.00 9.15 25.65
C GLY A 121 -7.16 9.12 26.93
N ALA A 122 -7.39 8.16 27.84
CA ALA A 122 -6.62 8.05 29.09
C ALA A 122 -5.23 7.46 28.85
N ALA A 123 -5.13 6.46 27.96
CA ALA A 123 -3.87 5.83 27.60
C ALA A 123 -3.15 6.50 26.41
N ALA A 124 -3.80 7.46 25.76
CA ALA A 124 -3.36 8.08 24.50
C ALA A 124 -2.96 7.04 23.43
N SER A 125 -3.75 5.98 23.31
CA SER A 125 -3.48 4.84 22.42
C SER A 125 -4.74 4.35 21.71
N TRP A 126 -4.54 3.64 20.61
CA TRP A 126 -5.62 2.94 19.91
C TRP A 126 -5.82 1.54 20.48
N VAL A 127 -7.07 1.16 20.68
CA VAL A 127 -7.49 -0.15 21.19
C VAL A 127 -8.30 -0.84 20.09
N GLU A 128 -7.93 -2.06 19.74
CA GLU A 128 -8.63 -2.86 18.74
C GLU A 128 -10.07 -3.15 19.18
N THR A 129 -10.99 -3.19 18.21
CA THR A 129 -12.37 -3.60 18.42
C THR A 129 -12.69 -4.88 17.66
N ILE A 130 -13.71 -5.59 18.10
CA ILE A 130 -14.17 -6.83 17.44
C ILE A 130 -14.72 -6.45 16.06
N SER A 131 -13.94 -6.73 15.02
CA SER A 131 -14.25 -6.38 13.63
C SER A 131 -13.67 -7.38 12.63
N SER A 132 -14.29 -7.46 11.46
CA SER A 132 -13.93 -8.32 10.34
C SER A 132 -13.99 -7.57 9.01
N TYR A 133 -13.09 -7.92 8.10
CA TYR A 133 -13.05 -7.41 6.74
C TYR A 133 -13.49 -8.50 5.75
N ASP A 134 -14.36 -8.13 4.81
CA ASP A 134 -14.74 -8.95 3.65
C ASP A 134 -14.06 -8.41 2.39
N SER A 135 -13.14 -9.20 1.84
CA SER A 135 -12.34 -8.84 0.66
C SER A 135 -13.13 -8.78 -0.64
N ALA A 136 -14.28 -9.46 -0.73
CA ALA A 136 -15.11 -9.45 -1.93
C ALA A 136 -15.94 -8.16 -2.05
N SER A 137 -16.44 -7.65 -0.91
CA SER A 137 -17.32 -6.49 -0.88
C SER A 137 -16.62 -5.18 -0.47
N GLY A 138 -15.41 -5.26 0.09
CA GLY A 138 -14.72 -4.10 0.65
C GLY A 138 -15.34 -3.62 1.97
N LEU A 139 -16.14 -4.47 2.62
CA LEU A 139 -16.90 -4.14 3.82
C LEU A 139 -16.09 -4.48 5.08
N ILE A 140 -15.96 -3.51 5.98
CA ILE A 140 -15.46 -3.75 7.34
C ILE A 140 -16.65 -3.62 8.29
N GLU A 141 -16.98 -4.71 8.98
CA GLU A 141 -18.05 -4.75 9.97
C GLU A 141 -17.48 -4.94 11.37
N GLY A 142 -18.12 -4.33 12.36
CA GLY A 142 -17.71 -4.48 13.75
C GLY A 142 -18.82 -4.19 14.73
N VAL A 143 -18.55 -4.52 15.99
CA VAL A 143 -19.43 -4.24 17.12
C VAL A 143 -18.72 -3.24 18.04
N LEU A 144 -19.39 -2.13 18.32
CA LEU A 144 -18.87 -1.06 19.16
C LEU A 144 -19.69 -0.97 20.44
N ASP A 145 -19.01 -0.96 21.58
CA ASP A 145 -19.56 -0.92 22.93
C ASP A 145 -19.10 0.32 23.72
N HIS A 146 -18.33 1.19 23.09
CA HIS A 146 -17.80 2.44 23.63
C HIS A 146 -17.99 3.56 22.63
N PHE A 147 -18.15 4.79 23.09
CA PHE A 147 -18.47 5.95 22.24
C PHE A 147 -17.33 6.96 22.34
N SER A 148 -16.58 7.09 21.25
CA SER A 148 -15.40 7.95 21.17
C SER A 148 -14.96 8.12 19.72
N TYR A 149 -13.66 8.29 19.49
CA TYR A 149 -13.04 8.41 18.18
C TYR A 149 -12.62 7.05 17.63
N PHE A 150 -13.04 6.74 16.41
CA PHE A 150 -12.79 5.48 15.71
C PHE A 150 -12.10 5.72 14.37
N ALA A 151 -11.27 4.75 13.96
CA ALA A 151 -10.67 4.69 12.65
C ALA A 151 -10.31 3.25 12.30
N VAL A 152 -10.18 2.97 11.00
CA VAL A 152 -9.63 1.69 10.54
C VAL A 152 -8.13 1.85 10.30
N PHE A 153 -7.38 0.87 10.77
CA PHE A 153 -5.97 0.71 10.46
C PHE A 153 -5.76 -0.66 9.82
N GLY A 154 -4.73 -0.75 8.99
CA GLY A 154 -4.18 -2.00 8.49
C GLY A 154 -2.69 -1.86 8.33
N GLU A 155 -2.00 -2.97 8.25
CA GLU A 155 -0.56 -2.99 7.98
C GLU A 155 -0.33 -2.86 6.48
N LYS A 156 0.66 -2.04 6.11
CA LYS A 156 1.10 -1.99 4.72
C LYS A 156 1.95 -3.20 4.41
N TYR A 157 1.70 -3.78 3.25
CA TYR A 157 2.64 -4.67 2.61
C TYR A 157 3.92 -3.89 2.33
N ASN A 158 4.97 -4.22 3.08
CA ASN A 158 6.31 -3.71 2.86
C ASN A 158 7.13 -4.85 2.26
N PRO A 159 7.31 -4.90 0.92
CA PRO A 159 8.25 -5.85 0.37
C PRO A 159 9.61 -5.48 0.94
N GLN A 160 10.21 -6.36 1.74
CA GLN A 160 11.63 -6.25 2.03
C GLN A 160 12.34 -6.00 0.70
N SER A 161 13.16 -4.94 0.62
CA SER A 161 13.86 -4.66 -0.64
C SER A 161 14.72 -5.88 -0.98
N ILE A 162 14.32 -6.59 -2.02
CA ILE A 162 15.04 -7.77 -2.50
C ILE A 162 16.32 -7.26 -3.13
N SER A 163 17.45 -7.84 -2.73
CA SER A 163 18.75 -7.50 -3.27
C SER A 163 19.59 -8.74 -3.44
N THR A 164 20.08 -8.91 -4.66
CA THR A 164 21.03 -9.97 -4.99
C THR A 164 22.38 -9.42 -5.41
N GLN A 165 23.44 -10.11 -5.03
CA GLN A 165 24.82 -9.79 -5.36
C GLN A 165 25.43 -10.94 -6.13
N ILE A 166 26.20 -10.61 -7.16
CA ILE A 166 27.03 -11.55 -7.91
C ILE A 166 28.42 -11.60 -7.27
N ASN A 167 28.94 -12.79 -7.05
CA ASN A 167 30.31 -13.03 -6.60
C ASN A 167 31.01 -13.89 -7.64
N ILE A 168 32.21 -13.50 -8.05
CA ILE A 168 32.99 -14.17 -9.10
C ILE A 168 34.36 -14.49 -8.51
N SER A 169 34.78 -15.76 -8.60
CA SER A 169 36.06 -16.25 -8.10
C SER A 169 36.86 -16.94 -9.21
N PRO A 170 38.11 -16.51 -9.49
CA PRO A 170 38.80 -15.39 -8.87
C PRO A 170 38.14 -14.05 -9.19
N GLN A 171 38.41 -13.05 -8.35
CA GLN A 171 37.83 -11.72 -8.51
C GLN A 171 38.28 -11.09 -9.84
N PRO A 172 37.35 -10.62 -10.69
CA PRO A 172 37.71 -9.96 -11.93
C PRO A 172 38.45 -8.65 -11.70
N ILE A 173 39.49 -8.41 -12.50
CA ILE A 173 40.19 -7.13 -12.59
C ILE A 173 39.69 -6.44 -13.87
N ASP A 174 39.04 -5.28 -13.73
CA ASP A 174 38.42 -4.55 -14.85
C ASP A 174 37.47 -5.43 -15.71
N GLY A 175 36.68 -6.26 -15.04
CA GLY A 175 35.73 -7.17 -15.68
C GLY A 175 36.37 -8.37 -16.40
N ALA A 176 37.66 -8.65 -16.19
CA ALA A 176 38.37 -9.77 -16.81
C ALA A 176 38.97 -10.74 -15.78
N VAL A 177 39.03 -12.02 -16.16
CA VAL A 177 39.74 -13.09 -15.46
C VAL A 177 40.50 -13.93 -16.48
N ASP A 178 41.74 -14.32 -16.18
CA ASP A 178 42.58 -15.12 -17.09
C ASP A 178 42.37 -16.64 -16.96
N VAL A 179 41.62 -17.05 -15.95
CA VAL A 179 41.28 -18.46 -15.66
C VAL A 179 39.77 -18.63 -15.61
N PHE A 180 39.31 -19.88 -15.73
CA PHE A 180 37.90 -20.26 -15.63
C PHE A 180 37.33 -19.92 -14.25
N PRO A 181 36.37 -18.99 -14.15
CA PRO A 181 35.82 -18.55 -12.88
C PRO A 181 34.62 -19.39 -12.44
N THR A 182 34.38 -19.36 -11.14
CA THR A 182 33.12 -19.78 -10.52
C THR A 182 32.28 -18.55 -10.17
N ILE A 183 30.99 -18.58 -10.51
CA ILE A 183 30.01 -17.53 -10.22
C ILE A 183 29.03 -18.05 -9.16
N THR A 184 28.78 -17.25 -8.14
CA THR A 184 27.72 -17.48 -7.14
C THR A 184 26.88 -16.23 -6.95
N PHE A 185 25.62 -16.44 -6.55
CA PHE A 185 24.70 -15.35 -6.20
C PHE A 185 24.31 -15.45 -4.72
N THR A 186 24.28 -14.31 -4.04
CA THR A 186 23.88 -14.19 -2.63
C THR A 186 22.86 -13.07 -2.47
N GLY A 187 21.78 -13.32 -1.73
CA GLY A 187 20.71 -12.34 -1.55
C GLY A 187 19.64 -12.82 -0.57
N ASN A 188 18.59 -12.02 -0.43
CA ASN A 188 17.42 -12.28 0.42
C ASN A 188 16.15 -12.66 -0.37
N GLY A 189 16.27 -12.93 -1.68
CA GLY A 189 15.17 -13.42 -2.51
C GLY A 189 14.89 -14.91 -2.29
N ILE A 190 13.66 -15.33 -2.58
CA ILE A 190 13.18 -16.71 -2.50
C ILE A 190 13.67 -17.52 -3.72
N LEU A 191 13.73 -16.90 -4.90
CA LEU A 191 14.25 -17.48 -6.13
C LEU A 191 15.22 -16.49 -6.79
N THR A 192 16.36 -16.98 -7.26
CA THR A 192 17.31 -16.19 -8.05
C THR A 192 17.40 -16.78 -9.44
N VAL A 193 17.28 -15.93 -10.46
CA VAL A 193 17.42 -16.32 -11.87
C VAL A 193 18.56 -15.55 -12.50
N TYR A 194 19.24 -16.19 -13.44
CA TYR A 194 20.37 -15.61 -14.15
C TYR A 194 20.37 -15.96 -15.63
N SER A 195 21.09 -15.15 -16.40
CA SER A 195 21.41 -15.37 -17.80
C SER A 195 22.89 -15.05 -18.00
N ILE A 196 23.58 -15.80 -18.85
CA ILE A 196 24.98 -15.54 -19.23
C ILE A 196 25.14 -15.07 -20.68
N ASP A 197 24.04 -15.01 -21.42
CA ASP A 197 23.96 -14.67 -22.84
C ASP A 197 23.25 -13.33 -23.08
N GLY A 198 23.17 -12.46 -22.07
CA GLY A 198 22.53 -11.15 -22.21
C GLY A 198 21.01 -11.19 -22.24
N GLY A 199 20.42 -12.27 -21.72
CA GLY A 199 18.97 -12.42 -21.52
C GLY A 199 18.26 -13.26 -22.57
N TYR A 200 18.96 -13.94 -23.48
CA TYR A 200 18.32 -14.89 -24.41
C TYR A 200 17.83 -16.14 -23.68
N THR A 201 18.58 -16.60 -22.69
CA THR A 201 18.24 -17.77 -21.87
C THR A 201 18.33 -17.41 -20.40
N TRP A 202 17.27 -17.68 -19.64
CA TRP A 202 17.21 -17.53 -18.19
C TRP A 202 17.18 -18.90 -17.51
N ASN A 203 17.95 -19.04 -16.44
CA ASN A 203 18.08 -20.27 -15.66
C ASN A 203 17.89 -19.96 -14.18
N ASP A 204 17.31 -20.91 -13.45
CA ASP A 204 17.21 -20.83 -11.99
C ASP A 204 18.57 -21.13 -11.36
N TYR A 205 18.94 -20.34 -10.36
CA TYR A 205 20.17 -20.54 -9.60
C TYR A 205 19.91 -21.48 -8.42
N GLY A 206 20.48 -22.69 -8.49
CA GLY A 206 20.49 -23.65 -7.39
C GLY A 206 21.89 -24.04 -6.90
N GLU A 207 22.91 -23.90 -7.74
CA GLU A 207 24.29 -24.32 -7.47
C GLU A 207 25.29 -23.35 -8.11
N PRO A 208 26.53 -23.25 -7.60
CA PRO A 208 27.59 -22.44 -8.21
C PRO A 208 27.80 -22.76 -9.70
N LEU A 209 27.92 -21.72 -10.52
CA LEU A 209 28.14 -21.84 -11.96
C LEU A 209 29.65 -21.84 -12.27
N LEU A 210 30.15 -22.89 -12.91
CA LEU A 210 31.51 -22.94 -13.44
C LEU A 210 31.51 -22.54 -14.93
N LEU A 211 32.28 -21.52 -15.29
CA LEU A 211 32.49 -21.16 -16.69
C LEU A 211 33.74 -21.86 -17.23
N ASP A 212 33.56 -22.86 -18.08
CA ASP A 212 34.61 -23.75 -18.61
C ASP A 212 35.12 -23.36 -20.01
N LYS A 213 34.65 -22.22 -20.53
CA LYS A 213 34.99 -21.72 -21.87
C LYS A 213 35.48 -20.29 -21.81
N GLN A 214 36.36 -19.97 -22.76
CA GLN A 214 36.77 -18.60 -22.99
C GLN A 214 35.67 -17.84 -23.70
N GLY A 215 35.46 -16.58 -23.34
CA GLY A 215 34.42 -15.76 -23.96
C GLY A 215 34.16 -14.44 -23.25
N VAL A 216 33.26 -13.64 -23.84
CA VAL A 216 32.62 -12.51 -23.18
C VAL A 216 31.21 -12.96 -22.78
N TYR A 217 30.94 -12.91 -21.48
CA TYR A 217 29.66 -13.27 -20.87
C TYR A 217 28.94 -12.01 -20.44
N ASP A 218 27.68 -11.91 -20.82
CA ASP A 218 26.80 -10.81 -20.44
C ASP A 218 25.83 -11.35 -19.38
N ILE A 219 26.26 -11.21 -18.13
CA ILE A 219 25.60 -11.84 -17.00
C ILE A 219 24.49 -10.93 -16.52
N LEU A 220 23.24 -11.38 -16.67
CA LEU A 220 22.08 -10.73 -16.09
C LEU A 220 21.59 -11.55 -14.90
N TYR A 221 21.12 -10.88 -13.85
CA TYR A 221 20.58 -11.56 -12.69
C TYR A 221 19.55 -10.71 -11.95
N LYS A 222 18.61 -11.37 -11.29
CA LYS A 222 17.60 -10.78 -10.42
C LYS A 222 17.02 -11.85 -9.51
N SER A 223 16.39 -11.43 -8.42
CA SER A 223 15.66 -12.35 -7.56
C SER A 223 14.22 -11.93 -7.33
N GLU A 224 13.41 -12.92 -7.02
CA GLU A 224 12.01 -12.80 -6.64
C GLU A 224 11.91 -12.87 -5.11
N GLY A 225 11.08 -12.02 -4.52
CA GLY A 225 10.71 -12.08 -3.10
C GLY A 225 9.33 -12.67 -2.90
N ALA A 226 8.70 -12.36 -1.77
CA ALA A 226 7.32 -12.77 -1.54
C ALA A 226 6.37 -12.14 -2.57
N GLU A 227 5.25 -12.81 -2.84
CA GLU A 227 4.16 -12.31 -3.70
C GLU A 227 4.60 -11.89 -5.11
N GLU A 228 5.51 -12.66 -5.73
CA GLU A 228 6.02 -12.44 -7.10
C GLU A 228 6.65 -11.04 -7.33
N ASN A 229 7.13 -10.40 -6.26
CA ASN A 229 7.84 -9.14 -6.38
C ASN A 229 9.26 -9.39 -6.91
N TRP A 230 9.59 -8.85 -8.08
CA TRP A 230 10.91 -8.99 -8.70
C TRP A 230 11.82 -7.80 -8.42
N GLU A 231 13.07 -8.09 -8.09
CA GLU A 231 14.15 -7.12 -8.14
C GLU A 231 14.38 -6.62 -9.58
N LYS A 232 14.80 -5.35 -9.72
CA LYS A 232 15.29 -4.83 -11.01
C LYS A 232 16.49 -5.63 -11.50
N THR A 233 16.49 -6.02 -12.77
CA THR A 233 17.61 -6.74 -13.40
C THR A 233 18.93 -5.99 -13.26
N LYS A 234 19.92 -6.68 -12.70
CA LYS A 234 21.32 -6.26 -12.63
C LYS A 234 22.12 -6.92 -13.75
N SER A 235 23.25 -6.31 -14.11
CA SER A 235 24.09 -6.76 -15.21
C SER A 235 25.57 -6.67 -14.86
N PHE A 236 26.36 -7.65 -15.30
CA PHE A 236 27.82 -7.66 -15.23
C PHE A 236 28.41 -8.26 -16.50
N VAL A 237 29.36 -7.57 -17.13
CA VAL A 237 30.07 -8.10 -18.31
C VAL A 237 31.38 -8.72 -17.85
N LEU A 238 31.56 -10.02 -18.10
CA LEU A 238 32.74 -10.77 -17.70
C LEU A 238 33.51 -11.28 -18.92
N LYS A 239 34.81 -11.01 -18.97
CA LYS A 239 35.74 -11.55 -19.96
C LYS A 239 36.53 -12.69 -19.32
N VAL A 240 36.53 -13.87 -19.94
CA VAL A 240 37.21 -15.07 -19.43
C VAL A 240 38.28 -15.53 -20.42
N GLY A 241 39.55 -15.39 -20.05
CA GLY A 241 40.72 -15.80 -20.84
C GLY A 241 41.47 -14.63 -21.46
N ALA A 242 42.74 -14.88 -21.80
CA ALA A 242 43.63 -13.89 -22.42
C ALA A 242 43.33 -13.68 -23.91
N GLY A 243 43.45 -12.43 -24.39
CA GLY A 243 43.41 -12.13 -25.82
C GLY A 243 42.03 -12.14 -26.47
N ILE A 244 40.94 -12.01 -25.69
CA ILE A 244 39.59 -11.99 -26.24
C ILE A 244 39.34 -10.69 -27.02
N ALA A 245 39.34 -10.83 -28.35
CA ALA A 245 38.74 -9.88 -29.27
C ALA A 245 37.30 -10.33 -29.55
N THR A 246 36.34 -9.44 -29.31
CA THR A 246 34.94 -9.65 -29.72
C THR A 246 34.63 -8.77 -30.91
N ASN A 247 33.98 -9.34 -31.93
CA ASN A 247 33.42 -8.58 -33.06
C ASN A 247 32.10 -7.89 -32.70
N LYS A 248 31.63 -8.05 -31.47
CA LYS A 248 30.38 -7.48 -30.95
C LYS A 248 30.67 -6.54 -29.79
N ILE A 249 30.21 -5.30 -29.90
CA ILE A 249 30.20 -4.31 -28.82
C ILE A 249 28.76 -4.18 -28.35
N ARG A 250 28.51 -4.35 -27.05
CA ARG A 250 27.23 -4.02 -26.43
C ARG A 250 27.42 -2.76 -25.59
N VAL A 251 26.60 -1.73 -25.85
CA VAL A 251 26.60 -0.48 -25.09
C VAL A 251 25.39 -0.49 -24.15
N VAL A 252 25.62 -0.38 -22.85
CA VAL A 252 24.56 -0.36 -21.82
C VAL A 252 24.60 0.97 -21.09
N GLY A 253 23.45 1.66 -20.98
CA GLY A 253 23.32 2.91 -20.23
C GLY A 253 23.89 4.17 -20.91
N ALA A 254 24.34 4.08 -22.16
CA ALA A 254 24.79 5.26 -22.89
C ALA A 254 23.60 6.09 -23.39
N THR A 255 23.73 7.41 -23.26
CA THR A 255 22.88 8.37 -23.96
C THR A 255 23.66 8.87 -25.17
N PHE A 256 23.17 8.57 -26.36
CA PHE A 256 23.78 9.08 -27.59
C PHE A 256 23.23 10.46 -27.89
N VAL A 257 24.12 11.44 -28.06
CA VAL A 257 23.78 12.78 -28.53
C VAL A 257 24.43 13.00 -29.89
N THR A 258 23.71 13.57 -30.84
CA THR A 258 24.28 13.99 -32.12
C THR A 258 25.07 15.28 -31.92
N SER A 259 26.37 15.28 -32.24
CA SER A 259 27.12 16.54 -32.37
C SER A 259 26.60 17.30 -33.60
N THR A 260 26.34 18.60 -33.44
CA THR A 260 26.04 19.53 -34.53
C THR A 260 27.29 20.33 -34.92
N ASP A 261 28.47 19.73 -34.82
CA ASP A 261 29.66 20.27 -35.48
C ASP A 261 29.49 20.13 -36.99
N ASN A 262 28.94 21.20 -37.57
CA ASN A 262 28.98 21.44 -39.00
C ASN A 262 30.43 21.87 -39.30
N PRO A 263 31.29 21.04 -39.92
CA PRO A 263 32.58 21.55 -40.38
C PRO A 263 32.26 22.64 -41.41
N SER A 264 32.67 23.87 -41.11
CA SER A 264 32.59 24.97 -42.08
C SER A 264 33.43 24.59 -43.30
N PRO A 265 32.93 24.85 -44.52
CA PRO A 265 33.61 24.49 -45.77
C PRO A 265 34.96 25.18 -45.94
#